data_AF-A0A350BZ79-F1
#
_entry.id   AF-A0A350BZ79-F1
#
_cell.length_a   1.000
_cell.length_b   1.000
_cell.length_c   1.000
_cell.angle_alpha   90.00
_cell.angle_beta   90.00
_cell.angle_gamma   90.00
#
_symmetry.space_group_name_H-M   'P 1'
#
loop_
_entity.id
_entity.type
_entity.pdbx_description
1 polymer ?
#
loop_
_entity_poly.entity_id
_entity_poly.type
_entity_poly.pdbx_seq_one_letter_code
_entity_poly.pdbx_strand_id
1 'polypeptide(L)'
;MIRITDLKLPVSAGRKELINKAARELKVGESDILSLRIHRRSLDARKKPDLFYIYTVDVNIGKKSLKKAMGKHNKFMSTPNEEYAVPPSGNEVMSERPVIIGCGPAGLFAAYLLAQQGYRPLILERGGDVNERTLKVNRFWKENSLDPDTNVQFGEGGAGTFSDGKLNTSVK
;
A
#
# COMPACT_ATOMS: atom_id res chain seq x y z
N MET A 1 -2.66 14.31 12.82
CA MET A 1 -1.58 14.82 11.95
C MET A 1 -2.20 15.78 10.94
N ILE A 2 -1.40 16.65 10.32
CA ILE A 2 -1.84 17.53 9.24
C ILE A 2 -1.31 16.99 7.92
N ARG A 3 -2.17 16.86 6.91
CA ARG A 3 -1.76 16.48 5.56
C ARG A 3 -1.43 17.71 4.72
N ILE A 4 -0.26 17.69 4.10
CA ILE A 4 0.19 18.69 3.12
C ILE A 4 0.37 17.99 1.78
N THR A 5 -0.29 18.48 0.74
CA THR A 5 -0.17 17.98 -0.64
C THR A 5 0.76 18.87 -1.46
N ASP A 6 1.17 18.37 -2.63
CA ASP A 6 1.87 19.13 -3.68
C ASP A 6 3.19 19.78 -3.25
N LEU A 7 3.90 19.18 -2.29
CA LEU A 7 5.25 19.61 -1.92
C LEU A 7 6.24 19.20 -3.02
N LYS A 8 6.55 20.16 -3.91
CA LYS A 8 7.49 19.96 -5.01
C LYS A 8 8.94 20.24 -4.58
N LEU A 9 9.83 19.27 -4.82
CA LEU A 9 11.27 19.36 -4.53
C LEU A 9 12.09 18.70 -5.66
N PRO A 10 13.31 19.19 -5.95
CA PRO A 10 14.23 18.49 -6.85
C PRO A 10 14.47 17.05 -6.38
N VAL A 11 14.74 16.12 -7.31
CA VAL A 11 15.03 14.72 -6.94
C VAL A 11 16.30 14.55 -6.10
N SER A 12 17.21 15.53 -6.14
CA SER A 12 18.41 15.60 -5.31
C SER A 12 18.14 16.06 -3.87
N ALA A 13 16.95 16.59 -3.59
CA ALA A 13 16.61 17.07 -2.26
C ALA A 13 16.41 15.90 -1.28
N GLY A 14 17.00 16.03 -0.10
CA GLY A 14 16.91 15.04 0.96
C GLY A 14 15.72 15.26 1.90
N ARG A 15 15.73 14.48 3.00
CA ARG A 15 14.69 14.53 4.03
C ARG A 15 14.65 15.87 4.76
N LYS A 16 15.80 16.52 4.96
CA LYS A 16 15.90 17.81 5.65
C LYS A 16 15.19 18.90 4.85
N GLU A 17 15.44 18.99 3.55
CA GLU A 17 14.76 19.93 2.66
C GLU A 17 13.25 19.73 2.65
N LEU A 18 12.78 18.48 2.73
CA LEU A 18 11.35 18.15 2.84
C LEU A 18 10.74 18.66 4.14
N ILE A 19 11.41 18.44 5.28
CA ILE A 19 10.98 18.97 6.59
C ILE A 19 10.94 20.50 6.55
N ASN A 20 11.98 21.13 6.02
CA ASN A 20 12.08 22.58 5.93
C ASN A 20 10.99 23.17 5.03
N LYS A 21 10.70 22.50 3.91
CA LYS A 21 9.61 22.87 3.01
C LYS A 21 8.24 22.74 3.69
N ALA A 22 8.01 21.66 4.43
CA ALA A 22 6.79 21.44 5.20
C ALA A 22 6.61 22.48 6.31
N ALA A 23 7.67 22.81 7.06
CA ALA A 23 7.65 23.83 8.11
C ALA A 23 7.29 25.22 7.55
N ARG A 24 7.89 25.58 6.41
CA ARG A 24 7.59 26.82 5.68
C ARG A 24 6.13 26.87 5.23
N GLU A 25 5.61 25.79 4.67
CA GLU A 25 4.21 25.72 4.22
C GLU A 25 3.23 25.86 5.41
N LEU A 26 3.54 25.25 6.56
CA LEU A 26 2.77 25.35 7.80
C LEU A 26 3.00 26.66 8.59
N LYS A 27 3.99 27.47 8.21
CA LYS A 27 4.41 28.71 8.91
C LYS A 27 4.80 28.47 10.39
N VAL A 28 5.47 27.34 10.64
CA VAL A 28 6.00 26.93 11.95
C VAL A 28 7.52 26.77 11.89
N GLY A 29 8.19 26.68 13.04
CA GLY A 29 9.62 26.37 13.08
C GLY A 29 9.88 24.91 12.72
N GLU A 30 11.09 24.59 12.22
CA GLU A 30 11.49 23.19 11.98
C GLU A 30 11.42 22.36 13.26
N SER A 31 11.74 22.96 14.41
CA SER A 31 11.64 22.35 15.74
C SER A 31 10.20 22.06 16.20
N ASP A 32 9.20 22.67 15.57
CA ASP A 32 7.79 22.39 15.86
C ASP A 32 7.30 21.11 15.17
N ILE A 33 8.04 20.60 14.18
CA ILE A 33 7.74 19.34 13.51
C ILE A 33 8.26 18.18 14.36
N LEU A 34 7.33 17.47 14.99
CA LEU A 34 7.63 16.30 15.83
C LEU A 34 7.91 15.06 14.98
N SER A 35 7.16 14.89 13.88
CA SER A 35 7.39 13.80 12.93
C SER A 35 6.80 14.12 11.55
N LEU A 36 7.36 13.48 10.53
CA LEU A 36 6.90 13.59 9.14
C LEU A 36 6.89 12.20 8.49
N ARG A 37 5.72 11.82 7.99
CA ARG A 37 5.49 10.60 7.20
C ARG A 37 5.20 10.99 5.76
N ILE A 38 5.84 10.31 4.80
CA ILE A 38 5.50 10.45 3.38
C ILE A 38 4.28 9.56 3.14
N HIS A 39 3.16 10.17 2.75
CA HIS A 39 1.95 9.46 2.36
C HIS A 39 2.01 9.07 0.88
N ARG A 40 2.43 9.99 0.02
CA ARG A 40 2.62 9.75 -1.42
C ARG A 40 3.86 10.46 -1.92
N ARG A 41 4.59 9.83 -2.84
CA ARG A 41 5.70 10.43 -3.59
C ARG A 41 5.55 10.07 -5.06
N SER A 42 5.45 11.06 -5.93
CA SER A 42 5.43 10.87 -7.39
C SER A 42 6.56 11.63 -8.07
N LEU A 43 7.04 11.12 -9.20
CA LEU A 43 8.06 11.77 -10.02
C LEU A 43 7.38 12.61 -11.12
N ASP A 44 7.66 13.90 -11.15
CA ASP A 44 7.34 14.80 -12.26
C ASP A 44 8.57 14.88 -13.18
N ALA A 45 8.50 14.15 -14.29
CA ALA A 45 9.56 14.07 -15.30
C ALA A 45 9.20 14.78 -16.63
N ARG A 46 8.21 15.68 -16.61
CA ARG A 46 7.68 16.32 -17.82
C ARG A 46 8.65 17.33 -18.45
N LYS A 47 9.52 17.97 -17.66
CA LYS A 47 10.48 18.97 -18.11
C LYS A 47 11.91 18.46 -17.96
N LYS A 48 12.39 17.66 -18.90
CA LYS A 48 13.80 17.22 -18.90
C LYS A 48 14.72 18.42 -19.15
N PRO A 49 15.89 18.52 -18.47
CA PRO A 49 16.48 17.55 -17.54
C PRO A 49 15.99 17.66 -16.09
N ASP A 50 15.15 18.65 -15.77
CA ASP A 50 14.71 18.95 -14.41
C ASP A 50 13.68 17.95 -13.88
N LEU A 51 14.14 17.04 -13.04
CA LEU A 51 13.29 16.07 -12.35
C LEU A 51 12.89 16.57 -10.97
N PHE A 52 11.60 16.46 -10.66
CA PHE A 52 11.06 16.81 -9.34
C PHE A 52 10.29 15.67 -8.73
N TYR A 53 10.39 15.50 -7.42
CA TYR A 53 9.42 14.75 -6.65
C TYR A 53 8.30 15.67 -6.18
N ILE A 54 7.07 15.18 -6.29
CA ILE A 54 5.88 15.78 -5.68
C ILE A 54 5.51 14.89 -4.50
N TYR A 55 5.54 15.46 -3.30
CA TYR A 55 5.24 14.77 -2.06
C TYR A 55 3.85 15.16 -1.52
N THR A 56 3.14 14.16 -1.00
CA THR A 56 2.09 14.35 0.01
C THR A 56 2.62 13.80 1.32
N VAL A 57 2.60 14.62 2.36
CA VAL A 57 3.17 14.28 3.68
C VAL A 57 2.14 14.48 4.78
N ASP A 58 2.18 13.60 5.76
CA ASP A 58 1.47 13.74 7.03
C ASP A 58 2.46 14.21 8.10
N VAL A 59 2.20 15.37 8.68
CA VAL A 59 3.08 16.05 9.62
C VAL A 59 2.44 16.09 11.01
N ASN A 60 3.21 15.70 12.02
CA ASN A 60 2.83 15.89 13.42
C ASN A 60 3.53 17.14 13.95
N ILE A 61 2.77 18.05 14.55
CA ILE A 61 3.28 19.32 15.10
C ILE A 61 2.86 19.52 16.56
N GLY A 62 3.65 20.28 17.31
CA GLY A 62 3.34 20.61 18.70
C GLY A 62 1.99 21.30 18.89
N LYS A 63 1.29 21.02 20.01
CA LYS A 63 -0.09 21.50 20.28
C LYS A 63 -0.27 23.03 20.17
N LYS A 64 0.74 23.81 20.57
CA LYS A 64 0.71 25.29 20.47
C LYS A 64 0.74 25.75 19.02
N SER A 65 1.56 25.10 18.20
CA SER A 65 1.78 25.40 16.79
C SER A 65 0.63 24.88 15.90
N LEU A 66 -0.08 23.84 16.36
CA LEU A 66 -1.29 23.31 15.72
C LEU A 66 -2.41 24.35 15.57
N LYS A 67 -2.72 25.09 16.65
CA LYS A 67 -3.75 26.15 16.62
C LYS A 67 -3.40 27.26 15.64
N LYS A 68 -2.11 27.61 15.54
CA LYS A 68 -1.60 28.63 14.61
C LYS A 68 -1.69 28.18 13.14
N ALA A 69 -1.38 26.91 12.88
CA ALA A 69 -1.43 26.33 11.53
C ALA A 69 -2.87 26.16 11.02
N MET A 70 -3.80 25.70 11.87
CA MET A 70 -5.20 25.47 11.49
C MET A 70 -6.08 26.73 11.50
N GLY A 71 -5.76 27.73 12.32
CA GLY A 71 -6.63 28.90 12.55
C GLY A 71 -6.68 29.95 11.43
N LYS A 72 -5.96 29.78 10.32
CA LYS A 72 -5.89 30.80 9.24
C LYS A 72 -5.99 30.28 7.81
N HIS A 73 -5.94 28.97 7.56
CA HIS A 73 -5.88 28.44 6.19
C HIS A 73 -6.75 27.20 6.03
N ASN A 74 -7.77 27.31 5.20
CA ASN A 74 -8.62 26.19 4.74
C ASN A 74 -7.87 25.23 3.78
N LYS A 75 -6.55 25.37 3.65
CA LYS A 75 -5.69 24.63 2.71
C LYS A 75 -5.18 23.32 3.29
N PHE A 76 -5.14 23.19 4.62
CA PHE A 76 -4.59 22.02 5.30
C PHE A 76 -5.71 21.16 5.88
N MET A 77 -5.77 19.91 5.44
CA MET A 77 -6.73 18.95 5.99
C MET A 77 -6.10 18.24 7.19
N SER A 78 -6.90 18.00 8.23
CA SER A 78 -6.58 16.93 9.17
C SER A 78 -6.37 15.65 8.36
N THR A 79 -5.32 14.89 8.66
CA THR A 79 -5.10 13.61 7.98
C THR A 79 -6.38 12.77 8.11
N PRO A 80 -7.04 12.38 7.00
CA PRO A 80 -8.24 11.56 7.07
C PRO A 80 -7.91 10.24 7.77
N ASN A 81 -8.89 9.66 8.47
CA ASN A 81 -8.73 8.31 8.96
C ASN A 81 -8.78 7.36 7.76
N GLU A 82 -7.63 6.81 7.38
CA GLU A 82 -7.46 5.86 6.27
C GLU A 82 -7.33 4.42 6.77
N GLU A 83 -7.62 4.17 8.06
CA GLU A 83 -7.71 2.81 8.56
C GLU A 83 -8.81 2.05 7.81
N TYR A 84 -8.50 0.83 7.40
CA TYR A 84 -9.48 -0.04 6.77
C TYR A 84 -10.55 -0.39 7.80
N ALA A 85 -11.78 0.09 7.57
CA ALA A 85 -12.93 -0.26 8.38
C ALA A 85 -13.44 -1.64 7.94
N VAL A 86 -13.29 -2.63 8.81
CA VAL A 86 -13.87 -3.96 8.58
C VAL A 86 -15.40 -3.83 8.57
N PRO A 87 -16.09 -4.36 7.54
CA PRO A 87 -17.55 -4.36 7.53
C PRO A 87 -18.15 -5.08 8.74
N PRO A 88 -19.31 -4.65 9.25
CA PRO A 88 -19.99 -5.37 10.31
C PRO A 88 -20.36 -6.78 9.85
N SER A 89 -20.25 -7.75 10.76
CA SER A 89 -20.73 -9.11 10.56
C SER A 89 -22.25 -9.16 10.36
N GLY A 90 -22.72 -10.18 9.64
CA GLY A 90 -24.14 -10.48 9.55
C GLY A 90 -24.73 -11.00 10.88
N ASN A 91 -26.06 -11.12 10.93
CA ASN A 91 -26.79 -11.57 12.13
C ASN A 91 -26.96 -13.10 12.19
N GLU A 92 -26.63 -13.82 11.12
CA GLU A 92 -26.78 -15.26 11.04
C GLU A 92 -25.49 -15.97 11.43
N VAL A 93 -25.61 -16.99 12.27
CA VAL A 93 -24.48 -17.83 12.66
C VAL A 93 -24.18 -18.79 11.52
N MET A 94 -22.95 -18.73 11.01
CA MET A 94 -22.48 -19.70 10.02
C MET A 94 -22.20 -21.04 10.71
N SER A 95 -22.88 -22.10 10.29
CA SER A 95 -22.60 -23.48 10.75
C SER A 95 -21.35 -24.05 10.10
N GLU A 96 -21.02 -23.59 8.89
CA GLU A 96 -19.92 -24.09 8.08
C GLU A 96 -18.82 -23.05 7.89
N ARG A 97 -17.60 -23.53 7.65
CA ARG A 97 -16.44 -22.68 7.34
C ARG A 97 -16.57 -22.11 5.92
N PRO A 98 -16.27 -20.82 5.69
CA PRO A 98 -16.18 -20.28 4.34
C PRO A 98 -15.09 -21.01 3.54
N VAL A 99 -15.40 -21.38 2.29
CA VAL A 99 -14.43 -22.00 1.37
C VAL A 99 -14.01 -20.98 0.33
N ILE A 100 -12.69 -20.86 0.13
CA ILE A 100 -12.06 -19.97 -0.86
C ILE A 100 -11.34 -20.86 -1.86
N ILE A 101 -11.70 -20.72 -3.13
CA ILE A 101 -11.06 -21.46 -4.23
C ILE A 101 -10.02 -20.56 -4.90
N GLY A 102 -8.75 -20.96 -4.79
CA GLY A 102 -7.58 -20.25 -5.30
C GLY A 102 -6.82 -19.48 -4.23
N CYS A 103 -5.50 -19.62 -4.24
CA CYS A 103 -4.56 -18.95 -3.34
C CYS A 103 -3.81 -17.80 -4.04
N GLY A 104 -4.47 -17.13 -5.00
CA GLY A 104 -3.99 -15.87 -5.58
C GLY A 104 -4.22 -14.67 -4.65
N PRO A 105 -3.82 -13.44 -5.05
CA PRO A 105 -3.99 -12.26 -4.19
C PRO A 105 -5.43 -12.04 -3.71
N ALA A 106 -6.43 -12.21 -4.58
CA ALA A 106 -7.83 -12.09 -4.19
C ALA A 106 -8.24 -13.11 -3.11
N GLY A 107 -7.87 -14.39 -3.28
CA GLY A 107 -8.17 -15.44 -2.32
C GLY A 107 -7.41 -15.25 -1.00
N LEU A 108 -6.15 -14.83 -1.06
CA LEU A 108 -5.32 -14.52 0.10
C LEU A 108 -5.90 -13.36 0.92
N PHE A 109 -6.29 -12.26 0.29
CA PHE A 109 -6.92 -11.13 0.99
C PHE A 109 -8.27 -11.49 1.59
N ALA A 110 -9.10 -12.25 0.87
CA ALA A 110 -10.37 -12.76 1.40
C ALA A 110 -10.14 -13.65 2.63
N ALA A 111 -9.20 -14.59 2.55
CA ALA A 111 -8.87 -15.49 3.64
C ALA A 111 -8.31 -14.75 4.86
N TYR A 112 -7.40 -13.81 4.62
CA TYR A 112 -6.80 -12.99 5.67
C TYR A 112 -7.86 -12.22 6.45
N LEU A 113 -8.75 -11.49 5.77
CA LEU A 113 -9.81 -10.73 6.42
C LEU A 113 -10.79 -11.63 7.17
N LEU A 114 -11.25 -12.73 6.55
CA LEU A 114 -12.14 -13.69 7.20
C LEU A 114 -11.50 -14.35 8.43
N ALA A 115 -10.21 -14.69 8.35
CA ALA A 115 -9.47 -15.27 9.46
C ALA A 115 -9.30 -14.26 10.62
N GLN A 116 -9.00 -12.99 10.33
CA GLN A 116 -8.94 -11.92 11.34
C GLN A 116 -10.29 -11.73 12.05
N GLN A 117 -11.39 -11.98 11.36
CA GLN A 117 -12.75 -11.91 11.93
C GLN A 117 -13.22 -13.25 12.54
N GLY A 118 -12.33 -14.26 12.66
CA GLY A 118 -12.64 -15.51 13.36
C GLY A 118 -13.45 -16.53 12.55
N TYR A 119 -13.70 -16.30 11.26
CA TYR A 119 -14.52 -17.19 10.41
C TYR A 119 -13.83 -18.50 10.00
N ARG A 120 -12.53 -18.67 10.31
CA ARG A 120 -11.76 -19.90 10.04
C ARG A 120 -11.88 -20.39 8.58
N PRO A 121 -11.60 -19.55 7.57
CA PRO A 121 -11.77 -19.95 6.17
C PRO A 121 -10.92 -21.17 5.81
N LEU A 122 -11.36 -21.93 4.80
CA LEU A 122 -10.61 -23.01 4.16
C LEU A 122 -10.20 -22.56 2.76
N ILE A 123 -8.92 -22.58 2.45
CA ILE A 123 -8.41 -22.25 1.11
C ILE A 123 -8.10 -23.57 0.39
N LEU A 124 -8.59 -23.70 -0.84
CA LEU A 124 -8.28 -24.80 -1.74
C LEU A 124 -7.55 -24.24 -2.96
N GLU A 125 -6.31 -24.67 -3.18
CA GLU A 125 -5.49 -24.32 -4.34
C GLU A 125 -5.16 -25.58 -5.12
N ARG A 126 -5.21 -25.50 -6.46
CA ARG A 126 -4.97 -26.66 -7.33
C ARG A 126 -3.48 -26.94 -7.51
N GLY A 127 -2.64 -25.90 -7.51
CA GLY A 127 -1.21 -26.05 -7.67
C GLY A 127 -0.47 -26.24 -6.34
N GLY A 128 0.82 -26.56 -6.43
CA GLY A 128 1.68 -26.76 -5.26
C GLY A 128 1.99 -25.49 -4.46
N ASP A 129 2.59 -25.69 -3.29
CA ASP A 129 3.19 -24.60 -2.51
C ASP A 129 4.31 -23.90 -3.29
N VAL A 130 4.70 -22.70 -2.87
CA VAL A 130 5.61 -21.84 -3.63
C VAL A 130 6.97 -22.50 -3.88
N ASN A 131 7.46 -23.36 -2.98
CA ASN A 131 8.74 -24.05 -3.18
C ASN A 131 8.62 -25.13 -4.25
N GLU A 132 7.63 -26.03 -4.14
CA GLU A 132 7.36 -27.06 -5.17
C GLU A 132 7.07 -26.41 -6.52
N ARG A 133 6.24 -25.36 -6.51
CA ARG A 133 5.86 -24.59 -7.70
C ARG A 133 7.07 -23.95 -8.37
N THR A 134 7.99 -23.38 -7.60
CA THR A 134 9.21 -22.78 -8.14
C THR A 134 10.08 -23.82 -8.84
N LEU A 135 10.21 -25.03 -8.28
CA LEU A 135 10.94 -26.12 -8.92
C LEU A 135 10.30 -26.53 -10.25
N LYS A 136 8.98 -26.72 -10.27
CA LYS A 136 8.23 -27.11 -11.47
C LYS A 136 8.27 -26.06 -12.57
N VAL A 137 8.12 -24.77 -12.22
CA VAL A 137 8.22 -23.66 -13.17
C VAL A 137 9.62 -23.54 -13.75
N ASN A 138 10.66 -23.65 -12.92
CA ASN A 138 12.05 -23.64 -13.39
C ASN A 138 12.36 -24.81 -14.31
N ARG A 139 11.81 -26.00 -14.00
CA ARG A 139 11.94 -27.18 -14.86
C ARG A 139 11.26 -26.95 -16.20
N PHE A 140 10.05 -26.40 -16.22
CA PHE A 140 9.37 -26.03 -17.46
C PHE A 140 10.22 -25.07 -18.31
N TRP A 141 10.80 -24.02 -17.73
CA TRP A 141 11.65 -23.07 -18.47
C TRP A 141 12.94 -23.67 -19.02
N LYS A 142 13.51 -24.69 -18.37
CA LYS A 142 14.76 -25.34 -18.79
C LYS A 142 14.54 -26.52 -19.74
N GLU A 143 13.51 -27.32 -19.50
CA GLU A 143 13.31 -28.64 -20.10
C GLU A 143 12.04 -28.71 -20.96
N ASN A 144 11.24 -27.64 -21.03
CA ASN A 144 9.92 -27.61 -21.68
C ASN A 144 8.93 -28.66 -21.12
N SER A 145 9.15 -29.15 -19.89
CA SER A 145 8.26 -30.07 -19.20
C SER A 145 7.22 -29.30 -18.39
N LEU A 146 6.02 -29.14 -18.95
CA LEU A 146 4.91 -28.42 -18.32
C LEU A 146 4.12 -29.35 -17.38
N ASP A 147 3.92 -28.91 -16.14
CA ASP A 147 2.92 -29.46 -15.23
C ASP A 147 1.60 -28.66 -15.37
N PRO A 148 0.49 -29.27 -15.81
CA PRO A 148 -0.77 -28.57 -16.06
C PRO A 148 -1.47 -28.08 -14.78
N ASP A 149 -1.14 -28.67 -13.62
CA ASP A 149 -1.75 -28.34 -12.34
C ASP A 149 -0.92 -27.34 -11.54
N THR A 150 0.41 -27.33 -11.71
CA THR A 150 1.33 -26.43 -11.01
C THR A 150 2.27 -25.72 -11.96
N ASN A 151 2.01 -24.44 -12.23
CA ASN A 151 2.76 -23.67 -13.24
C ASN A 151 2.73 -22.15 -12.94
N VAL A 152 3.14 -21.35 -13.92
CA VAL A 152 3.19 -19.88 -13.81
C VAL A 152 1.82 -19.29 -13.44
N GLN A 153 0.71 -19.95 -13.79
CA GLN A 153 -0.64 -19.48 -13.48
C GLN A 153 -1.21 -20.08 -12.17
N PHE A 154 -0.91 -21.36 -11.89
CA PHE A 154 -1.55 -22.12 -10.82
C PHE A 154 -0.58 -22.51 -9.68
N GLY A 155 -1.06 -22.45 -8.44
CA GLY A 155 -0.31 -22.68 -7.21
C GLY A 155 -0.28 -21.47 -6.29
N GLU A 156 0.45 -21.59 -5.17
CA GLU A 156 0.50 -20.59 -4.12
C GLU A 156 0.88 -19.18 -4.64
N GLY A 157 0.07 -18.18 -4.29
CA GLY A 157 0.22 -16.79 -4.74
C GLY A 157 -0.35 -16.51 -6.15
N GLY A 158 -0.89 -17.54 -6.83
CA GLY A 158 -1.54 -17.42 -8.14
C GLY A 158 -0.62 -16.83 -9.22
N ALA A 159 -1.19 -16.16 -10.21
CA ALA A 159 -0.42 -15.56 -11.32
C ALA A 159 0.52 -14.41 -10.87
N GLY A 160 0.32 -13.85 -9.67
CA GLY A 160 1.15 -12.76 -9.16
C GLY A 160 2.57 -13.17 -8.76
N THR A 161 2.78 -14.44 -8.39
CA THR A 161 4.04 -14.95 -7.83
C THR A 161 5.25 -14.78 -8.75
N PHE A 162 5.06 -14.97 -10.06
CA PHE A 162 6.13 -14.88 -11.07
C PHE A 162 6.01 -13.59 -11.91
N SER A 163 5.46 -12.54 -11.31
CA SER A 163 5.36 -11.21 -11.91
C SER A 163 6.44 -10.26 -11.37
N ASP A 164 6.50 -9.06 -11.94
CA ASP A 164 7.31 -7.96 -11.40
C ASP A 164 6.71 -7.31 -10.14
N GLY A 165 5.55 -7.78 -9.67
CA GLY A 165 4.88 -7.28 -8.47
C GLY A 165 4.34 -5.86 -8.61
N LYS A 166 4.17 -5.33 -9.83
CA LYS A 166 3.61 -3.99 -10.03
C LYS A 166 2.16 -3.92 -9.57
N LEU A 167 1.88 -3.00 -8.65
CA LEU A 167 0.53 -2.66 -8.23
C LEU A 167 -0.01 -1.56 -9.14
N ASN A 168 -0.94 -1.92 -10.01
CA ASN A 168 -1.65 -0.95 -10.84
C ASN A 168 -2.86 -0.41 -10.09
N THR A 169 -3.03 0.91 -10.09
CA THR A 169 -4.26 1.54 -9.61
C THR A 169 -5.24 1.62 -10.78
N SER A 170 -6.37 0.93 -10.70
CA SER A 170 -7.51 1.23 -11.58
C SER A 170 -8.02 2.62 -11.20
N VAL A 171 -7.93 3.57 -12.13
CA VAL A 171 -8.59 4.86 -11.99
C VAL A 171 -10.10 4.60 -12.02
N LYS A 172 -10.79 4.93 -10.92
CA LYS A 172 -12.23 5.20 -10.92
C LYS A 172 -12.44 6.60 -10.39
#